data_AF-A0A5C3LJW8-F1
#
_entry.id   AF-A0A5C3LJW8-F1
#
_cell.length_a   1.000
_cell.length_b   1.000
_cell.length_c   1.000
_cell.angle_alpha   90.00
_cell.angle_beta   90.00
_cell.angle_gamma   90.00
#
_symmetry.space_group_name_H-M   'P 1'
#
loop_
_entity.id
_entity.type
_entity.pdbx_description
1 polymer ?
#
loop_
_entity_poly.entity_id
_entity_poly.type
_entity_poly.pdbx_seq_one_letter_code
_entity_poly.pdbx_strand_id
1 'polypeptide(L)'
;MFARHTLSAVRRSLPICTRPARRTIHITPIAQRKKEKVVVEDLFGDEGGFEELIKSQPTSTASKTAGEPIASTSSFGSDGTVNAAAVKKEYQPQPQVRIKLSPEKRAKKFEEIIKFVKPRLGRKPEVTAPRVRNSAWVNLIGLAANEGQLKRVVDLFPGWKESGREFNDQISEDFVRRCEELSCPLLALEVFGDFSKYNLRLTLPGARQLIHSLQNQHPLEKVMAVTALYSVYQLPPISGDLISCAMVISACFKHGSNDSIVVGKALLPALHQMLNQQEPLPVSKKPLEKSLDKPRTWLRGALKRVDETLLTMNGEKTKWLEQWRIASQHIPNPSVQQSS
;
A
#
# COMPACT_ATOMS: atom_id res chain seq x y z
N MET A 1 -57.66 8.34 -35.24
CA MET A 1 -57.41 6.91 -35.57
C MET A 1 -55.96 6.82 -36.03
N PHE A 2 -54.98 6.15 -35.40
CA PHE A 2 -54.95 5.12 -34.38
C PHE A 2 -53.77 5.41 -33.42
N ALA A 3 -54.01 5.36 -32.11
CA ALA A 3 -52.96 5.31 -31.10
C ALA A 3 -52.67 3.84 -30.77
N ARG A 4 -51.40 3.41 -30.78
CA ARG A 4 -50.98 2.09 -30.30
C ARG A 4 -50.11 2.28 -29.06
N HIS A 5 -50.72 2.06 -27.90
CA HIS A 5 -50.03 1.85 -26.63
C HIS A 5 -49.50 0.41 -26.58
N THR A 6 -48.19 0.27 -26.35
CA THR A 6 -47.58 -1.01 -25.96
C THR A 6 -47.14 -0.92 -24.50
N LEU A 7 -47.84 -1.63 -23.62
CA LEU A 7 -47.49 -1.83 -22.22
C LEU A 7 -46.54 -3.03 -22.12
N SER A 8 -45.28 -2.79 -21.74
CA SER A 8 -44.34 -3.86 -21.39
C SER A 8 -44.38 -4.12 -19.88
N ALA A 9 -44.83 -5.32 -19.51
CA ALA A 9 -44.81 -5.82 -18.15
C ALA A 9 -43.40 -6.25 -17.74
N VAL A 10 -42.84 -5.60 -16.71
CA VAL A 10 -41.56 -5.98 -16.09
C VAL A 10 -41.83 -7.05 -15.03
N ARG A 11 -41.52 -8.31 -15.34
CA ARG A 11 -41.46 -9.39 -14.34
C ARG A 11 -40.14 -9.28 -13.56
N ARG A 12 -40.23 -8.96 -12.27
CA ARG A 12 -39.10 -9.04 -11.33
C ARG A 12 -38.91 -10.49 -10.89
N SER A 13 -37.84 -11.12 -11.34
CA SER A 13 -37.32 -12.37 -10.78
C SER A 13 -36.37 -12.06 -9.62
N LEU A 14 -36.71 -12.53 -8.41
CA LEU A 14 -35.81 -12.46 -7.26
C LEU A 14 -34.72 -13.54 -7.37
N PRO A 15 -33.44 -13.22 -7.09
CA PRO A 15 -32.39 -14.23 -7.03
C PRO A 15 -32.47 -15.03 -5.73
N ILE A 16 -32.65 -16.36 -5.86
CA ILE A 16 -32.53 -17.33 -4.77
C ILE A 16 -31.04 -17.45 -4.42
N CYS A 17 -30.66 -16.96 -3.25
CA CYS A 17 -29.30 -17.07 -2.71
C CYS A 17 -29.13 -18.43 -2.04
N THR A 18 -28.67 -19.45 -2.79
CA THR A 18 -28.23 -20.73 -2.21
C THR A 18 -26.81 -20.58 -1.68
N ARG A 19 -26.64 -20.57 -0.35
CA ARG A 19 -25.32 -20.63 0.31
C ARG A 19 -24.69 -22.02 0.08
N PRO A 20 -23.44 -22.11 -0.42
CA PRO A 20 -22.76 -23.39 -0.51
C PRO A 20 -22.42 -23.92 0.89
N ALA A 21 -22.81 -25.16 1.16
CA ALA A 21 -22.42 -25.90 2.36
C ALA A 21 -20.90 -26.06 2.41
N ARG A 22 -20.28 -25.58 3.48
CA ARG A 22 -18.84 -25.75 3.73
C ARG A 22 -18.56 -27.24 3.93
N ARG A 23 -17.78 -27.82 3.01
CA ARG A 23 -17.19 -29.16 3.19
C ARG A 23 -16.12 -29.09 4.27
N THR A 24 -16.26 -29.90 5.30
CA THR A 24 -15.29 -30.12 6.37
C THR A 24 -14.05 -30.80 5.77
N ILE A 25 -12.90 -30.13 5.82
CA ILE A 25 -11.63 -30.69 5.37
C ILE A 25 -11.13 -31.64 6.46
N HIS A 26 -11.13 -32.94 6.18
CA HIS A 26 -10.47 -33.92 7.02
C HIS A 26 -8.95 -33.74 6.91
N ILE A 27 -8.32 -33.31 8.00
CA ILE A 27 -6.87 -33.24 8.13
C ILE A 27 -6.38 -34.64 8.53
N THR A 28 -5.86 -35.39 7.58
CA THR A 28 -5.12 -36.62 7.87
C THR A 28 -3.67 -36.27 8.28
N PRO A 29 -3.09 -36.92 9.30
CA PRO A 29 -1.72 -36.67 9.72
C PRO A 29 -0.75 -37.20 8.66
N ILE A 30 -0.10 -36.30 7.92
CA ILE A 30 0.95 -36.64 6.97
C ILE A 30 2.25 -36.89 7.74
N ALA A 31 2.79 -38.09 7.55
CA ALA A 31 4.08 -38.53 8.07
C ALA A 31 5.20 -37.54 7.71
N GLN A 32 5.81 -36.95 8.74
CA GLN A 32 7.01 -36.13 8.61
C GLN A 32 8.21 -37.04 8.31
N ARG A 33 8.48 -37.31 7.03
CA ARG A 33 9.82 -37.76 6.62
C ARG A 33 10.74 -36.54 6.62
N LYS A 34 11.76 -36.57 7.50
CA LYS A 34 12.90 -35.65 7.51
C LYS A 34 13.46 -35.55 6.09
N LYS A 35 13.22 -34.43 5.41
CA LYS A 35 13.98 -34.04 4.23
C LYS A 35 15.24 -33.34 4.71
N GLU A 36 16.35 -33.91 4.28
CA GLU A 36 17.69 -33.37 4.40
C GLU A 36 17.72 -31.96 3.80
N LYS A 37 18.40 -31.06 4.52
CA LYS A 37 18.41 -29.62 4.29
C LYS A 37 19.31 -29.33 3.08
N VAL A 38 18.78 -29.44 1.87
CA VAL A 38 19.43 -28.86 0.69
C VAL A 38 19.38 -27.35 0.85
N VAL A 39 20.54 -26.75 1.10
CA VAL A 39 20.75 -25.30 1.15
C VAL A 39 20.54 -24.76 -0.26
N VAL A 40 19.33 -24.29 -0.54
CA VAL A 40 19.09 -23.40 -1.67
C VAL A 40 19.43 -22.00 -1.15
N GLU A 41 20.55 -21.44 -1.61
CA GLU A 41 20.91 -20.04 -1.43
C GLU A 41 19.76 -19.16 -1.93
N ASP A 42 18.97 -18.64 -0.99
CA ASP A 42 17.97 -17.62 -1.25
C ASP A 42 18.69 -16.29 -1.43
N LEU A 43 19.15 -16.03 -2.66
CA LEU A 43 19.82 -14.79 -3.10
C LEU A 43 19.01 -13.49 -2.88
N PHE A 44 17.82 -13.57 -2.30
CA PHE A 44 16.96 -12.43 -1.98
C PHE A 44 16.37 -12.49 -0.56
N GLY A 45 16.83 -13.43 0.28
CA GLY A 45 16.54 -13.46 1.69
C GLY A 45 17.33 -12.35 2.37
N ASP A 46 16.62 -11.28 2.73
CA ASP A 46 16.98 -10.18 3.65
C ASP A 46 18.30 -10.33 4.44
N GLU A 47 19.46 -10.25 3.77
CA GLU A 47 20.77 -10.20 4.40
C GLU A 47 21.14 -8.74 4.73
N GLY A 48 20.83 -8.36 5.97
CA GLY A 48 21.56 -7.35 6.71
C GLY A 48 22.82 -7.93 7.36
N GLY A 49 23.64 -8.69 6.63
CA GLY A 49 24.76 -9.44 7.21
C GLY A 49 25.87 -9.81 6.23
N PHE A 50 26.41 -8.87 5.45
CA PHE A 50 27.59 -9.12 4.62
C PHE A 50 28.57 -7.95 4.62
N GLU A 51 29.13 -7.60 5.80
CA GLU A 51 30.20 -6.59 5.88
C GLU A 51 31.34 -6.95 6.85
N GLU A 52 31.59 -8.25 7.11
CA GLU A 52 32.74 -8.66 7.95
C GLU A 52 33.44 -9.95 7.47
N LEU A 53 33.73 -10.09 6.17
CA LEU A 53 34.65 -11.15 5.70
C LEU A 53 35.49 -10.77 4.48
N ILE A 54 36.00 -9.53 4.46
CA ILE A 54 37.13 -9.16 3.60
C ILE A 54 38.16 -8.41 4.46
N LYS A 55 38.86 -9.17 5.30
CA LYS A 55 40.18 -8.81 5.81
C LYS A 55 41.11 -10.01 5.70
N SER A 56 41.83 -10.02 4.57
CA SER A 56 43.23 -10.44 4.41
C SER A 56 43.69 -11.76 5.03
N GLN A 57 44.02 -12.74 4.17
CA GLN A 57 45.33 -13.41 4.23
C GLN A 57 45.74 -14.01 2.86
N PRO A 58 47.05 -14.13 2.59
CA PRO A 58 47.60 -14.39 1.26
C PRO A 58 47.76 -15.88 0.92
N THR A 59 47.89 -16.10 -0.38
CA THR A 59 48.33 -17.28 -1.13
C THR A 59 49.42 -18.13 -0.47
N SER A 60 49.26 -19.46 -0.47
CA SER A 60 50.15 -20.41 -1.19
C SER A 60 49.81 -21.90 -0.99
N THR A 61 49.85 -22.63 -2.12
CA THR A 61 50.37 -24.00 -2.35
C THR A 61 49.61 -25.26 -1.90
N ALA A 62 49.18 -26.02 -2.93
CA ALA A 62 49.31 -27.47 -3.18
C ALA A 62 49.11 -28.44 -2.00
N SER A 63 48.26 -29.48 -2.13
CA SER A 63 48.67 -30.75 -2.75
C SER A 63 47.50 -31.72 -3.00
N LYS A 64 47.67 -32.55 -4.02
CA LYS A 64 46.88 -33.73 -4.41
C LYS A 64 46.88 -34.83 -3.33
N THR A 65 45.77 -35.57 -3.19
CA THR A 65 45.74 -37.05 -3.36
C THR A 65 44.32 -37.61 -3.51
N ALA A 66 44.21 -38.64 -4.35
CA ALA A 66 43.04 -39.49 -4.56
C ALA A 66 42.99 -40.64 -3.54
N GLY A 67 41.81 -41.25 -3.36
CA GLY A 67 41.65 -42.51 -2.62
C GLY A 67 40.18 -42.84 -2.35
N GLU A 68 39.69 -43.86 -3.06
CA GLU A 68 38.33 -44.44 -3.00
C GLU A 68 38.31 -45.65 -2.01
N PRO A 69 37.24 -46.49 -1.93
CA PRO A 69 36.35 -46.66 -0.77
C PRO A 69 36.57 -47.96 0.04
N ILE A 70 36.05 -48.04 1.28
CA ILE A 70 35.87 -49.32 2.01
C ILE A 70 34.56 -49.33 2.80
N ALA A 71 33.87 -50.48 2.72
CA ALA A 71 32.60 -50.82 3.31
C ALA A 71 32.68 -51.33 4.77
N SER A 72 31.57 -51.14 5.48
CA SER A 72 30.94 -51.99 6.52
C SER A 72 31.77 -52.59 7.67
N THR A 73 31.45 -52.21 8.91
CA THR A 73 31.18 -53.21 9.98
C THR A 73 30.37 -52.64 11.15
N SER A 74 29.41 -53.44 11.58
CA SER A 74 28.53 -53.33 12.74
C SER A 74 29.27 -53.42 14.06
N SER A 75 28.78 -52.73 15.10
CA SER A 75 28.83 -53.19 16.50
C SER A 75 27.73 -52.53 17.34
N PHE A 76 26.86 -53.40 17.86
CA PHE A 76 25.94 -53.20 18.97
C PHE A 76 26.71 -52.80 20.24
N GLY A 77 26.14 -51.92 21.07
CA GLY A 77 26.60 -51.80 22.45
C GLY A 77 26.18 -50.53 23.20
N SER A 78 25.34 -50.76 24.20
CA SER A 78 25.27 -50.06 25.49
C SER A 78 24.30 -48.89 25.64
N ASP A 79 23.30 -49.18 26.48
CA ASP A 79 22.54 -48.29 27.33
C ASP A 79 23.28 -47.04 27.76
N GLY A 80 22.62 -45.91 27.55
CA GLY A 80 22.99 -44.60 28.05
C GLY A 80 21.72 -43.79 28.27
N THR A 81 21.02 -44.07 29.36
CA THR A 81 19.93 -43.25 29.89
C THR A 81 20.49 -41.88 30.28
N VAL A 82 20.56 -40.96 29.32
CA VAL A 82 20.85 -39.54 29.58
C VAL A 82 19.56 -38.75 29.53
N ASN A 83 19.22 -38.23 30.69
CA ASN A 83 18.08 -37.37 30.99
C ASN A 83 17.89 -36.28 29.93
N ALA A 84 16.80 -36.38 29.18
CA ALA A 84 16.27 -35.31 28.35
C ALA A 84 15.64 -34.23 29.24
N ALA A 85 16.48 -33.46 29.93
CA ALA A 85 16.09 -32.17 30.47
C ALA A 85 15.93 -31.21 29.29
N ALA A 86 14.70 -31.15 28.77
CA ALA A 86 14.28 -30.19 27.76
C ALA A 86 14.42 -28.77 28.32
N VAL A 87 15.61 -28.18 28.18
CA VAL A 87 15.84 -26.75 28.36
C VAL A 87 15.10 -26.05 27.23
N LYS A 88 13.86 -25.67 27.49
CA LYS A 88 13.14 -24.65 26.73
C LYS A 88 13.93 -23.35 26.85
N LYS A 89 14.94 -23.17 25.97
CA LYS A 89 15.52 -21.85 25.75
C LYS A 89 14.43 -20.98 25.15
N GLU A 90 13.83 -20.17 26.01
CA GLU A 90 12.91 -19.11 25.65
C GLU A 90 13.66 -18.19 24.67
N TYR A 91 13.34 -18.35 23.39
CA TYR A 91 13.91 -17.54 22.32
C TYR A 91 13.35 -16.13 22.49
N GLN A 92 14.05 -15.27 23.21
CA GLN A 92 13.77 -13.84 23.20
C GLN A 92 14.29 -13.27 21.87
N PRO A 93 13.40 -12.85 20.95
CA PRO A 93 13.83 -12.23 19.71
C PRO A 93 14.57 -10.94 20.05
N GLN A 94 15.88 -10.95 19.87
CA GLN A 94 16.71 -9.75 19.99
C GLN A 94 16.22 -8.71 18.97
N PRO A 95 15.99 -7.45 19.37
CA PRO A 95 15.54 -6.42 18.46
C PRO A 95 16.62 -6.18 17.40
N GLN A 96 16.36 -6.61 16.17
CA GLN A 96 17.26 -6.34 15.05
C GLN A 96 17.29 -4.83 14.79
N VAL A 97 18.44 -4.22 15.10
CA VAL A 97 18.68 -2.81 14.84
C VAL A 97 18.73 -2.61 13.33
N ARG A 98 17.70 -1.98 12.77
CA ARG A 98 17.64 -1.66 11.34
C ARG A 98 18.68 -0.58 11.01
N ILE A 99 19.81 -0.98 10.47
CA ILE A 99 20.85 -0.05 10.01
C ILE A 99 20.32 0.72 8.79
N LYS A 100 20.23 2.04 8.91
CA LYS A 100 19.85 2.90 7.79
C LYS A 100 21.00 2.95 6.78
N LEU A 101 20.76 2.54 5.54
CA LEU A 101 21.73 2.64 4.44
C LEU A 101 22.11 4.11 4.19
N SER A 102 23.39 4.36 3.91
CA SER A 102 23.84 5.68 3.48
C SER A 102 23.22 6.07 2.13
N PRO A 103 23.06 7.38 1.84
CA PRO A 103 22.48 7.84 0.56
C PRO A 103 23.22 7.31 -0.67
N GLU A 104 24.54 7.21 -0.60
CA GLU A 104 25.39 6.67 -1.69
C GLU A 104 25.16 5.17 -1.90
N LYS A 105 25.16 4.38 -0.82
CA LYS A 105 24.85 2.94 -0.88
C LYS A 105 23.45 2.70 -1.43
N ARG A 106 22.49 3.55 -1.05
CA ARG A 106 21.10 3.52 -1.55
C ARG A 106 21.03 3.78 -3.06
N ALA A 107 21.73 4.80 -3.56
CA ALA A 107 21.79 5.11 -4.99
C ALA A 107 22.47 3.99 -5.79
N LYS A 108 23.57 3.42 -5.27
CA LYS A 108 24.24 2.28 -5.91
C LYS A 108 23.31 1.07 -6.01
N LYS A 109 22.61 0.71 -4.94
CA LYS A 109 21.64 -0.40 -4.92
C LYS A 109 20.48 -0.15 -5.90
N PHE A 110 20.02 1.10 -6.02
CA PHE A 110 19.01 1.47 -7.01
C PHE A 110 19.50 1.18 -8.44
N GLU A 111 20.71 1.62 -8.79
CA GLU A 111 21.29 1.37 -10.12
C GLU A 111 21.53 -0.13 -10.40
N GLU A 112 21.97 -0.88 -9.39
CA GLU A 112 22.13 -2.34 -9.49
C GLU A 112 20.82 -3.03 -9.83
N ILE A 113 19.72 -2.65 -9.16
CA ILE A 113 18.40 -3.24 -9.43
C ILE A 113 17.88 -2.80 -10.81
N ILE A 114 18.08 -1.54 -11.23
CA ILE A 114 17.71 -1.10 -12.58
C ILE A 114 18.48 -1.91 -13.65
N LYS A 115 19.79 -2.07 -13.49
CA LYS A 115 20.63 -2.87 -14.40
C LYS A 115 20.19 -4.33 -14.44
N PHE A 116 19.70 -4.86 -13.32
CA PHE A 116 19.13 -6.21 -13.26
C PHE A 116 17.77 -6.30 -13.99
N VAL A 117 16.86 -5.36 -13.72
CA VAL A 117 15.47 -5.40 -14.21
C VAL A 117 15.39 -5.12 -15.71
N LYS A 118 16.06 -4.06 -16.20
CA LYS A 118 15.91 -3.56 -17.57
C LYS A 118 16.04 -4.62 -18.69
N PRO A 119 17.08 -5.47 -18.76
CA PRO A 119 17.23 -6.46 -19.83
C PRO A 119 16.26 -7.65 -19.72
N ARG A 120 15.46 -7.72 -18.64
CA ARG A 120 14.57 -8.85 -18.32
C ARG A 120 13.09 -8.54 -18.53
N LEU A 121 12.78 -7.35 -19.04
CA LEU A 121 11.42 -6.89 -19.29
C LEU A 121 11.05 -6.96 -20.77
N GLY A 122 9.76 -6.82 -21.07
CA GLY A 122 9.22 -6.80 -22.41
C GLY A 122 8.73 -8.15 -22.90
N ARG A 123 8.19 -8.17 -24.12
CA ARG A 123 7.69 -9.38 -24.78
C ARG A 123 8.80 -10.38 -25.15
N LYS A 124 10.00 -9.87 -25.46
CA LYS A 124 11.19 -10.64 -25.83
C LYS A 124 12.38 -10.12 -24.99
N PRO A 125 12.53 -10.55 -23.73
CA PRO A 125 13.60 -10.06 -22.88
C PRO A 125 14.96 -10.52 -23.43
N GLU A 126 15.98 -9.65 -23.31
CA GLU A 126 17.36 -9.99 -23.64
C GLU A 126 17.88 -11.13 -22.73
N VAL A 127 17.44 -11.12 -21.48
CA VAL A 127 17.80 -12.12 -20.48
C VAL A 127 16.53 -12.70 -19.84
N THR A 128 16.30 -14.00 -20.02
CA THR A 128 15.08 -14.66 -19.52
C THR A 128 15.15 -15.06 -18.04
N ALA A 129 16.35 -15.33 -17.53
CA ALA A 129 16.57 -15.84 -16.16
C ALA A 129 17.69 -15.09 -15.41
N PRO A 130 17.58 -14.89 -14.10
CA PRO A 130 16.39 -15.12 -13.26
C PRO A 130 15.26 -14.12 -13.59
N ARG A 131 14.01 -14.50 -13.26
CA ARG A 131 12.83 -13.64 -13.50
C ARG A 131 12.75 -12.51 -12.47
N VAL A 132 12.28 -11.34 -12.90
CA VAL A 132 12.02 -10.20 -12.00
C VAL A 132 10.82 -10.51 -11.10
N ARG A 133 10.98 -10.32 -9.78
CA ARG A 133 9.95 -10.53 -8.75
C ARG A 133 9.35 -9.19 -8.30
N ASN A 134 8.16 -9.21 -7.69
CA ASN A 134 7.50 -8.02 -7.13
C ASN A 134 8.36 -7.26 -6.10
N SER A 135 9.21 -7.97 -5.36
CA SER A 135 10.14 -7.34 -4.41
C SER A 135 11.13 -6.38 -5.08
N ALA A 136 11.51 -6.61 -6.34
CA ALA A 136 12.37 -5.69 -7.07
C ALA A 136 11.69 -4.33 -7.27
N TRP A 137 10.38 -4.31 -7.56
CA TRP A 137 9.60 -3.08 -7.74
C TRP A 137 9.41 -2.32 -6.43
N VAL A 138 9.07 -3.03 -5.35
CA VAL A 138 8.99 -2.45 -4.00
C VAL A 138 10.33 -1.80 -3.62
N ASN A 139 11.44 -2.48 -3.90
CA ASN A 139 12.78 -1.94 -3.65
C ASN A 139 13.10 -0.74 -4.54
N LEU A 140 12.80 -0.78 -5.84
CA LEU A 140 13.06 0.34 -6.75
C LEU A 140 12.31 1.60 -6.31
N ILE A 141 11.01 1.48 -6.02
CA ILE A 141 10.18 2.58 -5.53
C ILE A 141 10.70 3.06 -4.17
N GLY A 142 10.97 2.13 -3.26
CA GLY A 142 11.46 2.42 -1.92
C GLY A 142 12.86 3.07 -1.90
N LEU A 143 13.71 2.80 -2.89
CA LEU A 143 15.09 3.32 -3.02
C LEU A 143 15.20 4.60 -3.85
N ALA A 144 14.25 4.91 -4.73
CA ALA A 144 14.25 6.14 -5.53
C ALA A 144 14.38 7.38 -4.63
N ALA A 145 15.39 8.21 -4.79
CA ALA A 145 15.71 9.35 -3.92
C ALA A 145 15.15 10.69 -4.44
N ASN A 146 14.83 10.77 -5.73
CA ASN A 146 14.32 11.96 -6.39
C ASN A 146 13.32 11.58 -7.49
N GLU A 147 12.62 12.59 -8.02
CA GLU A 147 11.62 12.41 -9.09
C GLU A 147 12.22 11.76 -10.34
N GLY A 148 13.46 12.12 -10.72
CA GLY A 148 14.12 11.55 -11.90
C GLY A 148 14.35 10.05 -11.79
N GLN A 149 14.77 9.55 -10.63
CA GLN A 149 14.88 8.12 -10.36
C GLN A 149 13.51 7.44 -10.41
N LEU A 150 12.47 8.07 -9.85
CA LEU A 150 11.13 7.51 -9.88
C LEU A 150 10.56 7.44 -11.31
N LYS A 151 10.81 8.46 -12.16
CA LYS A 151 10.49 8.44 -13.60
C LYS A 151 11.16 7.28 -14.32
N ARG A 152 12.45 7.03 -14.05
CA ARG A 152 13.17 5.87 -14.60
C ARG A 152 12.53 4.54 -14.22
N VAL A 153 11.90 4.43 -13.05
CA VAL A 153 11.13 3.23 -12.66
C VAL A 153 9.83 3.14 -13.46
N VAL A 154 9.11 4.26 -13.61
CA VAL A 154 7.87 4.35 -14.40
C VAL A 154 8.11 3.97 -15.88
N ASP A 155 9.24 4.38 -16.45
CA ASP A 155 9.63 4.03 -17.83
C ASP A 155 9.75 2.52 -18.06
N LEU A 156 9.94 1.74 -16.99
CA LEU A 156 10.05 0.27 -17.05
C LEU A 156 8.68 -0.43 -16.93
N PHE A 157 7.62 0.25 -16.50
CA PHE A 157 6.29 -0.36 -16.30
C PHE A 157 5.68 -0.97 -17.58
N PRO A 158 5.77 -0.33 -18.76
CA PRO A 158 5.25 -0.93 -19.99
C PRO A 158 5.92 -2.28 -20.30
N GLY A 159 7.23 -2.40 -20.06
CA GLY A 159 7.94 -3.66 -20.23
C GLY A 159 7.47 -4.75 -19.26
N TRP A 160 7.09 -4.39 -18.03
CA TRP A 160 6.47 -5.34 -17.09
C TRP A 160 5.10 -5.84 -17.57
N LYS A 161 4.27 -4.91 -18.07
CA LYS A 161 2.97 -5.23 -18.67
C LYS A 161 3.13 -6.17 -19.87
N GLU A 162 4.05 -5.88 -20.78
CA GLU A 162 4.30 -6.69 -21.97
C GLU A 162 4.77 -8.12 -21.65
N SER A 163 5.39 -8.34 -20.49
CA SER A 163 5.72 -9.66 -19.99
C SER A 163 4.50 -10.45 -19.48
N GLY A 164 3.29 -9.90 -19.60
CA GLY A 164 2.04 -10.54 -19.15
C GLY A 164 1.89 -10.55 -17.64
N ARG A 165 2.52 -9.59 -16.94
CA ARG A 165 2.51 -9.51 -15.47
C ARG A 165 1.76 -8.26 -15.01
N GLU A 166 1.24 -8.36 -13.81
CA GLU A 166 0.45 -7.29 -13.18
C GLU A 166 1.14 -6.85 -11.89
N PHE A 167 0.96 -5.57 -11.55
CA PHE A 167 1.35 -5.04 -10.25
C PHE A 167 0.29 -5.41 -9.21
N ASN A 168 0.75 -5.68 -7.98
CA ASN A 168 -0.17 -5.84 -6.86
C ASN A 168 -0.54 -4.48 -6.27
N ASP A 169 -1.62 -4.45 -5.50
CA ASP A 169 -2.14 -3.25 -4.83
C ASP A 169 -1.09 -2.55 -3.96
N GLN A 170 -0.22 -3.33 -3.29
CA GLN A 170 0.86 -2.79 -2.47
C GLN A 170 1.83 -1.92 -3.26
N ILE A 171 2.23 -2.34 -4.48
CA ILE A 171 3.14 -1.56 -5.32
C ILE A 171 2.49 -0.23 -5.73
N SER A 172 1.19 -0.23 -6.06
CA SER A 172 0.45 1.00 -6.37
C SER A 172 0.44 1.97 -5.18
N GLU A 173 0.20 1.46 -3.97
CA GLU A 173 0.18 2.27 -2.75
C GLU A 173 1.57 2.80 -2.37
N ASP A 174 2.60 1.96 -2.49
CA ASP A 174 3.99 2.35 -2.29
C ASP A 174 4.42 3.42 -3.29
N PHE A 175 3.97 3.31 -4.55
CA PHE A 175 4.25 4.27 -5.60
C PHE A 175 3.62 5.64 -5.31
N VAL A 176 2.32 5.69 -4.98
CA VAL A 176 1.65 6.95 -4.59
C VAL A 176 2.32 7.56 -3.37
N ARG A 177 2.64 6.74 -2.35
CA ARG A 177 3.31 7.21 -1.15
C ARG A 177 4.68 7.80 -1.47
N ARG A 178 5.47 7.16 -2.34
CA ARG A 178 6.76 7.70 -2.74
C ARG A 178 6.62 9.01 -3.53
N CYS A 179 5.60 9.13 -4.38
CA CYS A 179 5.31 10.39 -5.08
C CYS A 179 4.98 11.53 -4.11
N GLU A 180 4.20 11.26 -3.05
CA GLU A 180 3.93 12.25 -1.98
C GLU A 180 5.21 12.62 -1.23
N GLU A 181 6.02 11.64 -0.82
CA GLU A 181 7.28 11.86 -0.09
C GLU A 181 8.30 12.69 -0.90
N LEU A 182 8.33 12.50 -2.22
CA LEU A 182 9.21 13.24 -3.14
C LEU A 182 8.58 14.51 -3.70
N SER A 183 7.37 14.89 -3.23
CA SER A 183 6.62 16.07 -3.70
C SER A 183 6.41 16.10 -5.22
N CYS A 184 6.16 14.94 -5.84
CA CYS A 184 5.89 14.79 -7.26
C CYS A 184 4.57 14.04 -7.56
N PRO A 185 3.42 14.41 -6.95
CA PRO A 185 2.16 13.69 -7.13
C PRO A 185 1.59 13.76 -8.55
N LEU A 186 2.04 14.71 -9.38
CA LEU A 186 1.67 14.78 -10.79
C LEU A 186 2.17 13.57 -11.60
N LEU A 187 3.31 12.98 -11.21
CA LEU A 187 3.81 11.75 -11.83
C LEU A 187 2.86 10.58 -11.57
N ALA A 188 2.33 10.48 -10.34
CA ALA A 188 1.30 9.49 -10.03
C ALA A 188 0.03 9.72 -10.86
N LEU A 189 -0.43 10.97 -10.97
CA LEU A 189 -1.60 11.30 -11.78
C LEU A 189 -1.41 10.94 -13.26
N GLU A 190 -0.22 11.15 -13.83
CA GLU A 190 0.09 10.71 -15.21
C GLU A 190 -0.01 9.19 -15.34
N VAL A 191 0.60 8.45 -14.40
CA VAL A 191 0.63 6.99 -14.43
C VAL A 191 -0.75 6.37 -14.30
N PHE A 192 -1.58 6.87 -13.37
CA PHE A 192 -2.95 6.40 -13.22
C PHE A 192 -3.92 6.97 -14.26
N GLY A 193 -3.55 8.07 -14.93
CA GLY A 193 -4.31 8.62 -16.05
C GLY A 193 -4.20 7.75 -17.31
N ASP A 194 -3.08 7.04 -17.50
CA ASP A 194 -2.82 6.15 -18.63
C ASP A 194 -2.65 4.69 -18.18
N PHE A 195 -3.73 4.10 -17.66
CA PHE A 195 -3.76 2.70 -17.26
C PHE A 195 -3.35 1.76 -18.40
N SER A 196 -3.74 2.09 -19.64
CA SER A 196 -3.38 1.34 -20.83
C SER A 196 -1.88 1.23 -21.02
N LYS A 197 -1.11 2.27 -20.74
CA LYS A 197 0.36 2.23 -20.88
C LYS A 197 1.03 1.54 -19.71
N TYR A 198 0.66 1.90 -18.49
CA TYR A 198 1.44 1.54 -17.30
C TYR A 198 0.94 0.28 -16.56
N ASN A 199 -0.31 -0.14 -16.77
CA ASN A 199 -0.94 -1.28 -16.10
C ASN A 199 -0.85 -1.24 -14.55
N LEU A 200 -0.84 -0.04 -13.97
CA LEU A 200 -0.82 0.16 -12.53
C LEU A 200 -2.22 0.52 -12.04
N ARG A 201 -2.82 -0.34 -11.22
CA ARG A 201 -4.19 -0.15 -10.74
C ARG A 201 -4.23 0.82 -9.57
N LEU A 202 -5.11 1.82 -9.62
CA LEU A 202 -5.34 2.72 -8.49
C LEU A 202 -6.21 2.03 -7.43
N THR A 203 -5.73 1.98 -6.19
CA THR A 203 -6.48 1.47 -5.02
C THR A 203 -7.16 2.62 -4.27
N LEU A 204 -8.17 2.33 -3.44
CA LEU A 204 -8.84 3.36 -2.64
C LEU A 204 -7.88 4.07 -1.66
N PRO A 205 -7.00 3.38 -0.91
CA PRO A 205 -5.98 4.06 -0.09
C PRO A 205 -5.05 4.94 -0.92
N GLY A 206 -4.58 4.45 -2.07
CA GLY A 206 -3.75 5.23 -3.00
C GLY A 206 -4.48 6.47 -3.53
N ALA A 207 -5.75 6.35 -3.89
CA ALA A 207 -6.55 7.46 -4.39
C ALA A 207 -6.76 8.55 -3.31
N ARG A 208 -7.05 8.16 -2.06
CA ARG A 208 -7.16 9.09 -0.93
C ARG A 208 -5.84 9.83 -0.69
N GLN A 209 -4.72 9.11 -0.70
CA GLN A 209 -3.39 9.69 -0.52
C GLN A 209 -3.03 10.64 -1.68
N LEU A 210 -3.39 10.28 -2.91
CA LEU A 210 -3.16 11.13 -4.07
C LEU A 210 -3.99 12.42 -3.99
N ILE A 211 -5.28 12.35 -3.64
CA ILE A 211 -6.11 13.54 -3.37
C ILE A 211 -5.46 14.41 -2.27
N HIS A 212 -5.00 13.80 -1.18
CA HIS A 212 -4.37 14.51 -0.08
C HIS A 212 -3.13 15.29 -0.53
N SER A 213 -2.24 14.66 -1.29
CA SER A 213 -1.03 15.31 -1.81
C SER A 213 -1.35 16.46 -2.78
N LEU A 214 -2.34 16.27 -3.67
CA LEU A 214 -2.71 17.27 -4.68
C LEU A 214 -3.43 18.49 -4.09
N GLN A 215 -4.40 18.32 -3.18
CA GLN A 215 -5.20 19.44 -2.65
C GLN A 215 -4.36 20.51 -1.93
N ASN A 216 -3.18 20.13 -1.43
CA ASN A 216 -2.31 21.03 -0.69
C ASN A 216 -1.43 21.88 -1.63
N GLN A 217 -0.89 21.27 -2.69
CA GLN A 217 0.20 21.84 -3.52
C GLN A 217 -0.20 22.17 -4.97
N HIS A 218 -1.33 21.67 -5.46
CA HIS A 218 -1.69 21.74 -6.88
C HIS A 218 -3.07 22.38 -7.13
N PRO A 219 -3.33 22.85 -8.36
CA PRO A 219 -4.63 23.40 -8.76
C PRO A 219 -5.78 22.39 -8.61
N LEU A 220 -7.00 22.92 -8.44
CA LEU A 220 -8.21 22.12 -8.20
C LEU A 220 -8.47 21.12 -9.34
N GLU A 221 -8.14 21.47 -10.59
CA GLU A 221 -8.32 20.64 -11.78
C GLU A 221 -7.61 19.29 -11.63
N LYS A 222 -6.45 19.26 -10.95
CA LYS A 222 -5.70 18.02 -10.71
C LYS A 222 -6.37 17.15 -9.67
N VAL A 223 -6.98 17.76 -8.64
CA VAL A 223 -7.82 17.03 -7.68
C VAL A 223 -9.03 16.43 -8.39
N MET A 224 -9.72 17.23 -9.22
CA MET A 224 -10.88 16.76 -9.98
C MET A 224 -10.51 15.65 -10.98
N ALA A 225 -9.34 15.73 -11.62
CA ALA A 225 -8.84 14.65 -12.47
C ALA A 225 -8.73 13.32 -11.70
N VAL A 226 -8.21 13.33 -10.46
CA VAL A 226 -8.18 12.12 -9.62
C VAL A 226 -9.59 11.65 -9.28
N THR A 227 -10.53 12.55 -8.99
CA THR A 227 -11.91 12.12 -8.71
C THR A 227 -12.56 11.42 -9.90
N ALA A 228 -12.25 11.83 -11.13
CA ALA A 228 -12.74 11.15 -12.34
C ALA A 228 -12.21 9.70 -12.44
N LEU A 229 -10.97 9.46 -12.00
CA LEU A 229 -10.36 8.12 -11.99
C LEU A 229 -11.09 7.12 -11.07
N TYR A 230 -11.88 7.57 -10.10
CA TYR A 230 -12.63 6.65 -9.23
C TYR A 230 -13.57 5.75 -10.04
N SER A 231 -14.27 6.33 -11.02
CA SER A 231 -15.16 5.56 -11.91
C SER A 231 -14.40 4.58 -12.80
N VAL A 232 -13.25 5.01 -13.34
CA VAL A 232 -12.38 4.20 -14.20
C VAL A 232 -11.85 2.96 -13.47
N TYR A 233 -11.44 3.14 -12.22
CA TYR A 233 -10.88 2.06 -11.39
C TYR A 233 -11.91 1.32 -10.53
N GLN A 234 -13.21 1.59 -10.73
CA GLN A 234 -14.31 0.98 -9.99
C GLN A 234 -14.19 1.20 -8.46
N LEU A 235 -13.67 2.35 -8.06
CA LEU A 235 -13.65 2.79 -6.68
C LEU A 235 -15.04 3.32 -6.27
N PRO A 236 -15.39 3.29 -4.98
CA PRO A 236 -16.64 3.89 -4.49
C PRO A 236 -16.74 5.34 -4.94
N PRO A 237 -17.90 5.84 -5.41
CA PRO A 237 -18.01 7.25 -5.81
C PRO A 237 -17.57 8.17 -4.67
N ILE A 238 -17.10 9.38 -4.99
CA ILE A 238 -16.62 10.34 -3.98
C ILE A 238 -17.68 10.58 -2.89
N SER A 239 -18.96 10.65 -3.27
CA SER A 239 -20.09 10.80 -2.34
C SER A 239 -20.34 9.59 -1.41
N GLY A 240 -19.71 8.45 -1.67
CA GLY A 240 -19.76 7.24 -0.85
C GLY A 240 -18.47 6.96 -0.06
N ASP A 241 -17.44 7.80 -0.21
CA ASP A 241 -16.22 7.72 0.59
C ASP A 241 -16.03 8.99 1.45
N LEU A 242 -16.26 8.87 2.76
CA LEU A 242 -16.24 10.01 3.68
C LEU A 242 -14.96 10.84 3.58
N ILE A 243 -13.80 10.17 3.54
CA ILE A 243 -12.50 10.84 3.56
C ILE A 243 -12.26 11.61 2.26
N SER A 244 -12.52 10.97 1.11
CA SER A 244 -12.36 11.63 -0.19
C SER A 244 -13.38 12.74 -0.39
N CYS A 245 -14.64 12.53 0.01
CA CYS A 245 -15.68 13.56 -0.04
C CYS A 245 -15.27 14.81 0.74
N ALA A 246 -14.84 14.64 2.00
CA ALA A 246 -14.41 15.76 2.83
C ALA A 246 -13.19 16.49 2.23
N MET A 247 -12.20 15.77 1.70
CA MET A 247 -11.03 16.39 1.05
C MET A 247 -11.41 17.14 -0.23
N VAL A 248 -12.29 16.59 -1.07
CA VAL A 248 -12.74 17.25 -2.30
C VAL A 248 -13.54 18.51 -1.98
N ILE A 249 -14.47 18.46 -1.03
CA ILE A 249 -15.21 19.66 -0.56
C ILE A 249 -14.22 20.70 -0.02
N SER A 250 -13.26 20.27 0.81
CA SER A 250 -12.22 21.16 1.33
C SER A 250 -11.38 21.79 0.21
N ALA A 251 -11.06 21.06 -0.86
CA ALA A 251 -10.30 21.58 -2.00
C ALA A 251 -11.14 22.58 -2.82
N CYS A 252 -12.41 22.26 -3.05
CA CYS A 252 -13.38 23.12 -3.72
C CYS A 252 -13.56 24.47 -3.00
N PHE A 253 -13.69 24.43 -1.67
CA PHE A 253 -13.82 25.62 -0.83
C PHE A 253 -12.53 26.42 -0.73
N LYS A 254 -11.37 25.75 -0.65
CA LYS A 254 -10.06 26.41 -0.71
C LYS A 254 -9.85 27.16 -2.04
N HIS A 255 -10.32 26.61 -3.15
CA HIS A 255 -10.18 27.22 -4.47
C HIS A 255 -11.03 28.51 -4.61
N GLY A 256 -12.25 28.51 -4.06
CA GLY A 256 -13.07 29.71 -3.95
C GLY A 256 -13.66 30.28 -5.24
N SER A 257 -13.56 29.58 -6.39
CA SER A 257 -14.29 29.98 -7.59
C SER A 257 -15.78 29.68 -7.46
N ASN A 258 -16.63 30.40 -8.20
CA ASN A 258 -18.08 30.16 -8.16
C ASN A 258 -18.41 28.69 -8.47
N ASP A 259 -17.81 28.14 -9.52
CA ASP A 259 -18.02 26.74 -9.92
C ASP A 259 -17.54 25.77 -8.84
N SER A 260 -16.35 26.02 -8.25
CA SER A 260 -15.84 25.14 -7.20
C SER A 260 -16.71 25.19 -5.94
N ILE A 261 -17.22 26.35 -5.58
CA ILE A 261 -18.17 26.52 -4.47
C ILE A 261 -19.47 25.77 -4.75
N VAL A 262 -20.03 25.85 -5.96
CA VAL A 262 -21.24 25.10 -6.33
C VAL A 262 -21.01 23.59 -6.18
N VAL A 263 -19.89 23.08 -6.69
CA VAL A 263 -19.53 21.65 -6.54
C VAL A 263 -19.37 21.27 -5.08
N GLY A 264 -18.64 22.06 -4.28
CA GLY A 264 -18.46 21.82 -2.86
C GLY A 264 -19.78 21.78 -2.09
N LYS A 265 -20.69 22.73 -2.37
CA LYS A 265 -22.04 22.76 -1.79
C LYS A 265 -22.89 21.56 -2.20
N ALA A 266 -22.82 21.15 -3.46
CA ALA A 266 -23.57 19.99 -3.96
C ALA A 266 -23.18 18.68 -3.27
N LEU A 267 -21.95 18.57 -2.76
CA LEU A 267 -21.46 17.40 -2.03
C LEU A 267 -21.77 17.41 -0.53
N LEU A 268 -22.13 18.57 0.07
CA LEU A 268 -22.43 18.68 1.50
C LEU A 268 -23.54 17.73 1.99
N PRO A 269 -24.66 17.52 1.27
CA PRO A 269 -25.70 16.58 1.72
C PRO A 269 -25.16 15.15 1.86
N ALA A 270 -24.33 14.70 0.91
CA ALA A 270 -23.70 13.38 0.97
C ALA A 270 -22.72 13.29 2.14
N LEU A 271 -21.92 14.34 2.37
CA LEU A 271 -21.02 14.41 3.53
C LEU A 271 -21.80 14.29 4.86
N HIS A 272 -22.87 15.06 5.00
CA HIS A 272 -23.72 15.05 6.20
C HIS A 272 -24.37 13.67 6.40
N GLN A 273 -24.89 13.05 5.34
CA GLN A 273 -25.45 11.70 5.38
C GLN A 273 -24.41 10.67 5.87
N MET A 274 -23.19 10.70 5.34
CA MET A 274 -22.13 9.76 5.74
C MET A 274 -21.72 9.94 7.20
N LEU A 275 -21.65 11.19 7.68
CA LEU A 275 -21.31 11.48 9.07
C LEU A 275 -22.39 11.03 10.06
N ASN A 276 -23.66 11.03 9.64
CA ASN A 276 -24.76 10.48 10.45
C ASN A 276 -24.79 8.95 10.47
N GLN A 277 -24.21 8.29 9.46
CA GLN A 277 -24.15 6.83 9.36
C GLN A 277 -22.91 6.22 10.02
N GLN A 278 -21.81 6.97 10.09
CA GLN A 278 -20.55 6.48 10.64
C GLN A 278 -20.38 6.90 12.09
N GLU A 279 -19.89 5.96 12.91
CA GLU A 279 -19.47 6.27 14.27
C GLU A 279 -18.36 7.34 14.27
N PRO A 280 -18.36 8.25 15.24
CA PRO A 280 -17.31 9.25 15.39
C PRO A 280 -15.92 8.62 15.38
N LEU A 281 -15.00 9.19 14.61
CA LEU A 281 -13.67 8.62 14.37
C LEU A 281 -12.60 9.38 15.16
N PRO A 282 -12.22 8.92 16.37
CA PRO A 282 -11.16 9.55 17.13
C PRO A 282 -9.81 9.40 16.45
N VAL A 283 -9.03 10.47 16.49
CA VAL A 283 -7.63 10.46 16.05
C VAL A 283 -6.77 10.06 17.24
N SER A 284 -5.93 9.03 17.08
CA SER A 284 -5.03 8.64 18.15
C SER A 284 -4.11 9.79 18.57
N LYS A 285 -3.91 9.94 19.89
CA LYS A 285 -2.95 10.90 20.45
C LYS A 285 -1.51 10.36 20.40
N LYS A 286 -1.32 9.03 20.30
CA LYS A 286 0.00 8.39 20.35
C LYS A 286 0.76 8.57 19.03
N PRO A 287 2.05 8.97 19.06
CA PRO A 287 2.83 9.24 17.83
C PRO A 287 2.89 8.07 16.84
N LEU A 288 3.08 6.84 17.35
CA LEU A 288 3.20 5.65 16.50
C LEU A 288 1.89 5.36 15.76
N GLU A 289 0.76 5.42 16.47
CA GLU A 289 -0.57 5.19 15.91
C GLU A 289 -0.97 6.30 14.92
N LYS A 290 -0.57 7.55 15.15
CA LYS A 290 -0.79 8.66 14.19
C LYS A 290 -0.19 8.41 12.81
N SER A 291 0.95 7.73 12.74
CA SER A 291 1.61 7.43 11.46
C SER A 291 0.86 6.37 10.64
N LEU A 292 0.14 5.47 11.33
CA LEU A 292 -0.69 4.43 10.74
C LEU A 292 -2.08 4.95 10.37
N ASP A 293 -2.56 5.96 11.10
CA ASP A 293 -3.92 6.51 10.98
C ASP A 293 -3.97 7.84 10.21
N LYS A 294 -3.15 7.94 9.15
CA LYS A 294 -3.12 9.10 8.25
C LYS A 294 -4.50 9.50 7.74
N PRO A 295 -5.38 8.57 7.29
CA PRO A 295 -6.67 8.95 6.72
C PRO A 295 -7.58 9.69 7.70
N ARG A 296 -7.57 9.35 8.99
CA ARG A 296 -8.34 10.09 10.01
C ARG A 296 -7.76 11.47 10.28
N THR A 297 -6.44 11.61 10.22
CA THR A 297 -5.77 12.92 10.33
C THR A 297 -6.15 13.82 9.15
N TRP A 298 -6.19 13.27 7.93
CA TRP A 298 -6.63 13.99 6.73
C TRP A 298 -8.11 14.38 6.83
N LEU A 299 -8.98 13.47 7.27
CA LEU A 299 -10.39 13.76 7.50
C LEU A 299 -10.57 14.91 8.51
N ARG A 300 -9.89 14.84 9.66
CA ARG A 300 -9.93 15.92 10.67
C ARG A 300 -9.53 17.27 10.09
N GLY A 301 -8.45 17.31 9.31
CA GLY A 301 -7.97 18.52 8.66
C GLY A 301 -8.94 19.05 7.61
N ALA A 302 -9.51 18.16 6.78
CA ALA A 302 -10.49 18.52 5.77
C ALA A 302 -11.78 19.06 6.39
N LEU A 303 -12.36 18.37 7.38
CA LEU A 303 -13.56 18.81 8.08
C LEU A 303 -13.37 20.16 8.80
N LYS A 304 -12.17 20.40 9.35
CA LYS A 304 -11.84 21.72 9.93
C LYS A 304 -11.97 22.83 8.89
N ARG A 305 -11.37 22.65 7.71
CA ARG A 305 -11.41 23.65 6.63
C ARG A 305 -12.83 23.85 6.07
N VAL A 306 -13.61 22.76 5.98
CA VAL A 306 -15.03 22.82 5.60
C VAL A 306 -15.82 23.67 6.61
N ASP A 307 -15.66 23.42 7.90
CA ASP A 307 -16.35 24.15 8.97
C ASP A 307 -15.99 25.65 8.98
N GLU A 308 -14.70 25.98 8.87
CA GLU A 308 -14.21 27.37 8.80
C GLU A 308 -14.78 28.12 7.59
N THR A 309 -14.86 27.45 6.43
CA THR A 309 -15.41 28.05 5.22
C THR A 309 -16.92 28.26 5.35
N LEU A 310 -17.65 27.27 5.88
CA LEU A 310 -19.09 27.39 6.10
C LEU A 310 -19.44 28.50 7.08
N LEU A 311 -18.67 28.66 8.16
CA LEU A 311 -18.83 29.77 9.09
C LEU A 311 -18.65 31.13 8.38
N THR A 312 -17.62 31.24 7.54
CA THR A 312 -17.35 32.47 6.78
C THR A 312 -18.47 32.79 5.79
N MET A 313 -19.03 31.76 5.14
CA MET A 313 -20.07 31.92 4.11
C MET A 313 -21.47 32.18 4.69
N ASN A 314 -21.82 31.52 5.80
CA ASN A 314 -23.17 31.56 6.36
C ASN A 314 -23.29 32.49 7.58
N GLY A 315 -22.17 32.94 8.15
CA GLY A 315 -22.13 33.73 9.39
C GLY A 315 -22.33 32.90 10.67
N GLU A 316 -22.66 31.61 10.57
CA GLU A 316 -22.92 30.74 11.71
C GLU A 316 -22.23 29.37 11.57
N LYS A 317 -21.89 28.78 12.71
CA LYS A 317 -21.30 27.43 12.75
C LYS A 317 -22.31 26.37 12.37
N THR A 318 -21.84 25.36 11.66
CA THR A 318 -22.67 24.25 11.24
C THR A 318 -22.80 23.23 12.38
N LYS A 319 -23.91 23.27 13.12
CA LYS A 319 -24.12 22.48 14.36
C LYS A 319 -23.85 20.98 14.20
N TRP A 320 -24.33 20.36 13.12
CA TRP A 320 -24.14 18.91 12.90
C TRP A 320 -22.66 18.55 12.74
N LEU A 321 -21.88 19.40 12.07
CA LEU A 321 -20.45 19.18 11.84
C LEU A 321 -19.67 19.41 13.13
N GLU A 322 -19.99 20.47 13.88
CA GLU A 322 -19.40 20.76 15.18
C GLU A 322 -19.63 19.60 16.17
N GLN A 323 -20.87 19.11 16.27
CA GLN A 323 -21.24 17.97 17.12
C GLN A 323 -20.45 16.71 16.76
N TRP A 324 -20.38 16.36 15.47
CA TRP A 324 -19.64 15.18 15.03
C TRP A 324 -18.13 15.31 15.32
N ARG A 325 -17.56 16.52 15.15
CA ARG A 325 -16.15 16.80 15.46
C ARG A 325 -15.86 16.76 16.96
N ILE A 326 -16.78 17.21 17.82
CA ILE A 326 -16.68 17.06 19.28
C ILE A 326 -16.72 15.57 19.65
N ALA A 327 -17.69 14.82 19.12
CA ALA A 327 -17.83 13.39 19.38
C ALA A 327 -16.61 12.59 18.91
N SER A 328 -15.98 13.01 17.81
CA SER A 328 -14.75 12.44 17.29
C SER A 328 -13.48 12.93 18.01
N GLN A 329 -13.61 13.77 19.05
CA GLN A 329 -12.48 14.36 19.78
C GLN A 329 -11.54 15.19 18.90
N HIS A 330 -12.05 15.75 17.79
CA HIS A 330 -11.26 16.60 16.89
C HIS A 330 -11.07 18.01 17.45
N ILE A 331 -12.03 18.47 18.25
CA ILE A 331 -12.09 19.73 18.98
C ILE A 331 -12.51 19.46 20.44
N PRO A 332 -12.09 20.30 21.41
CA PRO A 332 -12.49 20.13 22.81
C PRO A 332 -14.00 20.34 22.98
N ASN A 333 -14.60 19.59 23.91
CA ASN A 333 -16.00 19.78 24.27
C ASN A 333 -16.12 21.03 25.16
N PRO A 334 -16.86 22.08 24.74
CA PRO A 334 -16.98 23.32 25.53
C PRO A 334 -17.63 23.09 26.90
N SER A 335 -18.48 22.08 27.07
CA SER A 335 -19.14 21.81 28.36
C SER A 335 -18.18 21.28 29.43
N VAL A 336 -17.01 20.76 29.05
CA VAL A 336 -16.01 20.21 29.98
C VAL A 336 -15.06 21.28 30.50
N GLN A 337 -14.97 22.43 29.81
CA GLN A 337 -14.03 23.51 30.17
C GLN A 337 -14.56 24.48 31.24
N GLN A 338 -15.84 24.40 31.63
CA GLN A 338 -16.43 25.28 32.65
C GLN A 338 -16.38 24.71 34.07
N SER A 339 -15.83 23.50 34.25
CA SER A 339 -15.80 22.77 35.53
C SER A 339 -14.38 22.53 36.06
N SER A 340 -13.39 23.30 35.59
CA SER A 340 -11.99 23.30 36.05
C SER A 340 -11.55 24.74 36.27
#